data_AF-A0A661RFL0-F1
#
_entry.id   AF-A0A661RFL0-F1
#
_cell.length_a   1.000
_cell.length_b   1.000
_cell.length_c   1.000
_cell.angle_alpha   90.00
_cell.angle_beta   90.00
_cell.angle_gamma   90.00
#
_symmetry.space_group_name_H-M   'P 1'
#
loop_
_entity.id
_entity.type
_entity.pdbx_description
1 polymer ?
#
loop_
_entity_poly.entity_id
_entity_poly.type
_entity_poly.pdbx_seq_one_letter_code
_entity_poly.pdbx_strand_id
1 'polypeptide(L)' 'MPNCKDRDCKVSLAPGAVYIAARIIEMFDQPTMAIQALKTANLTVDDFSQAAECDLEILRPYMQALPKGK' A
#
# COMPACT_ATOMS: atom_id res chain seq x y z
N MET A 1 -11.32 -15.42 -4.31
CA MET A 1 -10.35 -14.43 -3.79
C MET A 1 -10.42 -14.50 -2.26
N PRO A 2 -9.31 -14.73 -1.54
CA PRO A 2 -9.35 -14.77 -0.08
C PRO A 2 -9.88 -13.43 0.46
N ASN A 3 -10.93 -13.50 1.27
CA ASN A 3 -11.64 -12.33 1.80
C ASN A 3 -10.75 -11.58 2.80
N CYS A 4 -10.24 -10.40 2.41
CA CYS A 4 -9.55 -9.46 3.32
C CYS A 4 -10.56 -8.73 4.26
N LYS A 5 -11.71 -9.35 4.61
CA LYS A 5 -12.84 -8.71 5.32
C LYS A 5 -12.69 -8.64 6.84
N ASP A 6 -11.78 -9.40 7.45
CA ASP A 6 -11.79 -9.64 8.91
C ASP A 6 -10.54 -9.15 9.66
N ARG A 7 -9.75 -8.23 9.12
CA ARG A 7 -8.50 -7.80 9.77
C ARG A 7 -8.70 -6.56 10.63
N ASP A 8 -8.53 -6.75 11.93
CA ASP A 8 -8.37 -5.76 13.00
C ASP A 8 -7.21 -4.79 12.66
N CYS A 9 -7.46 -3.87 11.73
CA CYS A 9 -6.51 -2.85 11.33
C CYS A 9 -6.44 -1.84 12.47
N LYS A 10 -5.46 -2.00 13.37
CA LYS A 10 -4.98 -0.87 14.18
C LYS A 10 -4.77 0.30 13.21
N VAL A 11 -5.44 1.42 13.45
CA VAL A 11 -5.45 2.59 12.57
C VAL A 11 -4.09 3.28 12.63
N SER A 12 -3.10 2.66 12.02
CA SER A 12 -1.92 3.34 11.52
C SER A 12 -2.32 3.96 10.17
N LEU A 13 -1.82 5.17 9.90
CA LEU A 13 -1.99 5.82 8.60
C LEU A 13 -1.47 4.96 7.44
N ALA A 14 -0.46 4.11 7.69
CA ALA A 14 0.19 3.33 6.66
C ALA A 14 -0.69 2.21 6.07
N PRO A 15 -1.36 1.32 6.86
CA PRO A 15 -2.33 0.37 6.33
C PRO A 15 -3.43 1.00 5.46
N GLY A 16 -3.96 2.17 5.86
CA GLY A 16 -4.98 2.86 5.10
C GLY A 16 -4.48 3.40 3.75
N ALA A 17 -3.30 4.02 3.75
CA ALA A 17 -2.69 4.54 2.52
C ALA A 17 -2.28 3.42 1.55
N VAL A 18 -1.76 2.31 2.07
CA VAL A 18 -1.41 1.11 1.29
C VAL A 18 -2.65 0.51 0.64
N TYR A 19 -3.75 0.38 1.40
CA TYR A 19 -5.03 -0.08 0.86
C TYR A 19 -5.53 0.82 -0.30
N ILE A 20 -5.54 2.14 -0.10
CA ILE A 20 -5.98 3.10 -1.13
C ILE A 20 -5.09 2.98 -2.38
N ALA A 21 -3.77 2.93 -2.21
CA ALA A 21 -2.83 2.79 -3.30
C ALA A 21 -3.05 1.49 -4.10
N ALA A 22 -3.25 0.36 -3.40
CA ALA A 22 -3.57 -0.92 -4.03
C ALA A 22 -4.89 -0.86 -4.82
N ARG A 23 -5.95 -0.23 -4.29
CA ARG A 23 -7.21 -0.05 -5.02
C ARG A 23 -7.08 0.87 -6.24
N ILE A 24 -6.26 1.91 -6.16
CA ILE A 24 -6.00 2.79 -7.32
C ILE A 24 -5.40 1.99 -8.48
N ILE A 25 -4.45 1.10 -8.19
CA ILE A 25 -3.83 0.23 -9.20
C ILE A 25 -4.85 -0.77 -9.73
N GLU A 26 -5.51 -1.50 -8.85
CA GLU A 26 -6.39 -2.61 -9.24
C GLU A 26 -7.63 -2.14 -10.01
N MET A 27 -8.24 -1.01 -9.62
CA MET A 27 -9.49 -0.53 -10.21
C MET A 27 -9.29 0.40 -11.40
N PHE A 28 -8.22 1.18 -11.41
CA PHE A 28 -8.02 2.26 -12.38
C PHE A 28 -6.75 2.11 -13.22
N ASP A 29 -5.91 1.10 -12.95
CA ASP A 29 -4.63 0.87 -13.64
C ASP A 29 -3.71 2.11 -13.59
N GLN A 30 -3.66 2.79 -12.44
CA GLN A 30 -2.85 4.02 -12.25
C GLN A 30 -1.72 3.84 -11.21
N PRO A 31 -0.69 3.03 -11.50
CA PRO A 31 0.43 2.80 -10.57
C PRO A 31 1.25 4.05 -10.26
N THR A 32 1.46 4.93 -11.24
CA THR A 32 2.22 6.17 -11.00
C THR A 32 1.54 7.08 -9.97
N MET A 33 0.21 7.21 -10.05
CA MET A 33 -0.57 8.01 -9.09
C MET A 33 -0.54 7.39 -7.70
N ALA A 34 -0.73 6.07 -7.60
CA ALA A 34 -0.68 5.34 -6.34
C ALA A 34 0.67 5.53 -5.62
N ILE A 35 1.78 5.35 -6.36
CA ILE A 35 3.14 5.51 -5.80
C ILE A 35 3.44 6.96 -5.42
N GLN A 36 2.98 7.94 -6.20
CA GLN A 36 3.16 9.35 -5.87
C GLN A 36 2.39 9.74 -4.60
N ALA A 37 1.20 9.18 -4.38
CA ALA A 37 0.42 9.40 -3.17
C ALA A 37 1.16 8.85 -1.93
N LEU A 38 1.71 7.64 -2.02
CA LEU A 38 2.50 7.03 -0.93
C LEU A 38 3.75 7.85 -0.60
N LYS A 39 4.44 8.39 -1.62
CA LYS A 39 5.58 9.31 -1.42
C LYS A 39 5.17 10.63 -0.76
N THR A 40 4.06 11.22 -1.21
CA THR A 40 3.53 12.47 -0.65
C THR A 40 3.13 12.30 0.81
N ALA A 41 2.64 11.11 1.18
CA ALA A 41 2.36 10.73 2.56
C ALA A 41 3.62 10.42 3.39
N ASN A 42 4.81 10.57 2.81
CA ASN A 42 6.11 10.28 3.43
C ASN A 42 6.23 8.85 3.98
N LEU A 43 5.58 7.90 3.31
CA LEU A 43 5.63 6.49 3.69
C LEU A 43 6.82 5.78 3.03
N THR A 44 7.42 4.88 3.79
CA THR A 44 8.52 4.02 3.39
C THR A 44 8.06 2.56 3.33
N VAL A 45 8.88 1.69 2.76
CA VAL A 45 8.60 0.25 2.71
C VAL A 45 8.40 -0.36 4.11
N ASP A 46 9.08 0.15 5.14
CA ASP A 46 9.01 -0.41 6.50
C ASP A 46 7.70 -0.09 7.21
N ASP A 47 7.06 1.02 6.82
CA ASP A 47 5.74 1.42 7.30
C ASP A 47 4.64 0.43 6.88
N PHE A 48 4.94 -0.46 5.93
CA PHE A 48 3.99 -1.41 5.37
C PHE A 48 3.91 -2.72 6.16
N SER A 49 4.70 -2.87 7.23
CA SER A 49 4.75 -4.07 8.08
C SER A 49 3.40 -4.53 8.63
N GLN A 50 2.42 -3.63 8.74
CA GLN A 50 1.06 -3.91 9.22
C GLN A 50 0.00 -3.93 8.11
N ALA A 51 0.37 -3.72 6.85
CA ALA A 51 -0.57 -3.73 5.75
C ALA A 51 -1.03 -5.16 5.41
N ALA A 52 -2.18 -5.28 4.78
CA ALA A 52 -2.69 -6.57 4.35
C ALA A 52 -1.83 -7.13 3.20
N GLU A 53 -1.47 -8.42 3.30
CA GLU A 53 -0.65 -9.08 2.28
C GLU A 53 -1.26 -8.99 0.87
N CYS A 54 -2.60 -9.03 0.76
CA CYS A 54 -3.30 -8.88 -0.52
C CYS A 54 -3.04 -7.52 -1.20
N ASP A 55 -2.96 -6.44 -0.42
CA ASP A 55 -2.64 -5.11 -0.94
C ASP A 55 -1.13 -4.98 -1.25
N LEU A 56 -0.28 -5.65 -0.45
CA LEU A 56 1.17 -5.70 -0.70
C LEU A 56 1.52 -6.46 -1.97
N GLU A 57 0.80 -7.53 -2.32
CA GLU A 57 1.01 -8.26 -3.58
C GLU A 57 0.80 -7.35 -4.80
N ILE A 58 -0.23 -6.50 -4.77
CA ILE A 58 -0.52 -5.53 -5.84
C ILE A 58 0.61 -4.49 -5.94
N LEU A 59 1.14 -4.04 -4.81
CA LEU A 59 2.18 -3.00 -4.76
C LEU A 59 3.60 -3.52 -4.99
N ARG A 60 3.85 -4.82 -4.77
CA ARG A 60 5.18 -5.46 -4.84
C ARG A 60 6.00 -5.12 -6.09
N PRO A 61 5.44 -5.09 -7.31
CA PRO A 61 6.18 -4.72 -8.52
C PRO A 61 6.69 -3.26 -8.51
N TYR A 62 6.05 -2.40 -7.70
CA TYR A 62 6.29 -0.96 -7.66
C TYR A 62 7.05 -0.50 -6.40
N MET A 63 7.25 -1.38 -5.41
CA MET A 63 7.90 -1.04 -4.13
C MET A 63 9.33 -0.49 -4.30
N GLN A 64 10.03 -0.86 -5.36
CA GLN A 64 11.35 -0.32 -5.70
C GLN A 64 11.36 1.20 -5.95
N ALA A 65 10.20 1.78 -6.29
CA ALA A 65 10.05 3.21 -6.49
C ALA A 65 9.86 3.98 -5.17
N LEU A 66 9.59 3.29 -4.06
CA LEU A 66 9.41 3.87 -2.74
C LEU A 66 10.73 3.95 -1.98
N PRO A 67 10.90 4.95 -1.10
CA PRO A 67 12.05 4.99 -0.22
C PRO A 67 12.05 3.76 0.69
N LYS A 68 13.21 3.11 0.80
CA LYS A 68 13.44 2.13 1.88
C LYS A 68 13.53 2.93 3.18
N GLY A 69 12.85 2.47 4.22
CA GLY A 69 13.00 3.07 5.54
C GLY A 69 14.41 2.80 6.08
N LYS A 70 14.64 3.22 7.33
CA LYS A 70 15.96 3.12 7.96
C LYS A 70 16.26 1.70 8.43
#